data_AF-A0A9Q1MT72-F1
#
_entry.id   AF-A0A9Q1MT72-F1
#
_cell.length_a   1.000
_cell.length_b   1.000
_cell.length_c   1.000
_cell.angle_alpha   90.00
_cell.angle_beta   90.00
_cell.angle_gamma   90.00
#
_symmetry.space_group_name_H-M   'P 1'
#
loop_
_entity.id
_entity.type
_entity.pdbx_description
1 polymer ?
#
loop_
_entity_poly.entity_id
_entity_poly.type
_entity_poly.pdbx_seq_one_letter_code
_entity_poly.pdbx_strand_id
1 'polypeptide(L)' 'MSCAHVSAIVATLKSRNPTWSPSAIRSAIMTIVFQQSNWNSPMIVYGQYLATPYDFGAGVATMSRP' A
#
# COMPACT_ATOMS: atom_id res chain seq x y z
N MET A 1 -5.33 12.44 -4.07
CA MET A 1 -5.70 11.47 -5.13
C MET A 1 -5.37 10.00 -4.80
N SER A 2 -4.85 9.66 -3.60
CA SER A 2 -4.54 8.27 -3.18
C SER A 2 -5.70 7.56 -2.48
N CYS A 3 -6.56 8.28 -1.76
CA CYS A 3 -7.65 7.71 -0.97
C CYS A 3 -8.60 6.84 -1.81
N ALA A 4 -9.10 7.34 -2.95
CA ALA A 4 -10.02 6.58 -3.81
C ALA A 4 -9.39 5.29 -4.38
N HIS A 5 -8.09 5.29 -4.68
CA HIS A 5 -7.37 4.09 -5.11
C HIS A 5 -7.32 3.04 -3.99
N VAL A 6 -7.03 3.47 -2.75
CA VAL A 6 -7.05 2.58 -1.59
C VAL A 6 -8.46 2.07 -1.30
N SER A 7 -9.48 2.91 -1.45
CA SER A 7 -10.89 2.51 -1.31
C SER A 7 -11.29 1.43 -2.33
N ALA A 8 -10.85 1.55 -3.59
CA ALA A 8 -11.08 0.53 -4.60
C ALA A 8 -10.41 -0.81 -4.21
N ILE A 9 -9.17 -0.75 -3.69
CA ILE A 9 -8.47 -1.93 -3.20
C ILE A 9 -9.24 -2.59 -2.04
N VAL A 10 -9.66 -1.80 -1.06
CA VAL A 10 -10.47 -2.28 0.07
C VAL A 10 -11.77 -2.91 -0.41
N ALA A 11 -12.47 -2.29 -1.37
CA ALA A 11 -13.71 -2.82 -1.93
C ALA A 11 -13.50 -4.18 -2.59
N THR A 12 -12.44 -4.35 -3.39
CA THR A 12 -12.12 -5.64 -4.01
C THR A 12 -11.70 -6.72 -3.00
N LEU A 13 -10.98 -6.36 -1.93
CA LEU A 13 -10.64 -7.31 -0.87
C LEU A 13 -11.88 -7.74 -0.09
N LYS A 14 -12.79 -6.81 0.19
CA LYS A 14 -14.05 -7.10 0.89
C LYS A 14 -15.01 -7.92 0.03
N SER A 15 -15.05 -7.69 -1.29
CA SER A 15 -15.88 -8.48 -2.19
C SER A 15 -15.40 -9.93 -2.32
N ARG A 16 -14.07 -10.16 -2.29
CA ARG A 16 -13.48 -11.50 -2.32
C ARG A 16 -13.53 -12.20 -0.96
N ASN A 17 -13.44 -11.44 0.14
CA ASN A 17 -13.46 -11.97 1.50
C ASN A 17 -14.51 -11.25 2.36
N PRO A 18 -15.82 -11.56 2.20
CA PRO A 18 -16.89 -10.86 2.89
C PRO A 18 -16.80 -10.94 4.42
N THR A 19 -16.24 -12.03 4.95
CA THR A 19 -16.10 -12.29 6.39
C THR A 19 -14.93 -11.55 7.03
N TRP A 20 -14.00 -10.96 6.26
CA TRP A 20 -12.85 -10.27 6.82
C TRP A 20 -13.27 -9.02 7.60
N SER A 21 -12.67 -8.85 8.78
CA SER A 21 -12.80 -7.65 9.58
C SER A 21 -12.08 -6.45 8.92
N PRO A 22 -12.43 -5.21 9.30
CA PRO A 22 -11.68 -4.04 8.83
C PRO A 22 -10.18 -4.10 9.16
N SER A 23 -9.82 -4.68 10.31
CA SER A 23 -8.44 -4.89 10.71
C SER A 23 -7.71 -5.91 9.85
N ALA A 24 -8.38 -7.00 9.44
CA ALA A 24 -7.81 -8.00 8.55
C ALA A 24 -7.51 -7.41 7.16
N ILE A 25 -8.43 -6.62 6.61
CA ILE A 25 -8.21 -5.93 5.32
C ILE A 25 -7.05 -4.95 5.41
N ARG A 26 -6.98 -4.16 6.50
CA ARG A 26 -5.87 -3.23 6.72
C ARG A 26 -4.54 -3.97 6.80
N SER A 27 -4.48 -5.06 7.55
CA SER A 27 -3.29 -5.89 7.69
C SER A 27 -2.85 -6.47 6.34
N ALA A 28 -3.78 -7.00 5.56
CA ALA A 28 -3.50 -7.54 4.24
C ALA A 28 -2.91 -6.48 3.30
N ILE A 29 -3.43 -5.24 3.31
CA ILE A 29 -2.90 -4.15 2.48
C ILE A 29 -1.49 -3.77 2.96
N MET A 30 -1.26 -3.66 4.27
CA MET A 30 0.03 -3.22 4.81
C MET A 30 1.17 -4.23 4.58
N THR A 31 0.88 -5.51 4.42
CA THR A 31 1.91 -6.56 4.24
C THR A 31 2.27 -6.82 2.78
N ILE A 32 1.44 -6.40 1.83
CA ILE A 32 1.66 -6.64 0.40
C ILE A 32 2.28 -5.46 -0.33
N VAL A 33 2.48 -4.31 0.31
CA VAL A 33 2.99 -3.08 -0.30
C VAL A 33 4.43 -3.18 -0.80
N PHE A 34 4.76 -2.39 -1.84
CA PHE A 34 6.14 -2.20 -2.28
C PHE A 34 6.81 -1.07 -1.51
N GLN A 35 8.03 -1.31 -1.02
CA GLN A 35 8.84 -0.33 -0.29
C GLN A 35 9.94 0.31 -1.13
N GLN A 36 10.14 -0.18 -2.35
CA GLN A 36 11.16 0.30 -3.28
C GLN A 36 10.53 1.01 -4.46
N SER A 37 11.28 1.93 -5.06
CA SER A 37 10.95 2.53 -6.34
C SER A 37 11.08 1.48 -7.46
N ASN A 38 10.48 1.76 -8.62
CA ASN A 38 10.60 0.91 -9.83
C ASN A 38 12.06 0.74 -10.31
N TRP A 39 12.98 1.57 -9.80
CA TRP A 39 14.42 1.50 -10.07
C TRP A 39 15.19 0.64 -9.05
N ASN A 40 14.50 -0.15 -8.21
CA ASN A 40 15.07 -0.88 -7.07
C ASN A 40 15.87 0.03 -6.11
N SER A 41 15.53 1.32 -6.09
CA SER A 41 16.14 2.32 -5.23
C SER A 41 15.21 2.65 -4.05
N PRO A 42 15.74 3.24 -2.97
CA PRO A 42 14.92 3.88 -1.96
C PRO A 42 13.95 4.89 -2.61
N MET A 43 12.78 5.05 -2.00
CA MET A 43 11.83 6.10 -2.41
C MET A 43 12.40 7.47 -2.03
N ILE A 44 12.11 8.49 -2.85
CA ILE A 44 12.61 9.85 -2.65
C ILE A 44 11.42 10.81 -2.56
N VAL A 45 11.43 11.66 -1.55
CA VAL A 45 10.44 12.71 -1.33
C VAL A 45 10.94 14.00 -2.00
N TYR A 46 10.10 14.58 -2.86
CA TYR A 46 10.39 15.79 -3.64
C TYR A 46 11.72 15.76 -4.44
N GLY A 47 12.26 14.57 -4.73
CA GLY A 47 13.53 14.42 -5.46
C GLY A 47 14.77 14.79 -4.64
N GLN A 48 14.65 15.03 -3.33
CA GLN A 48 15.74 15.54 -2.50
C GLN A 48 16.06 14.68 -1.27
N TYR A 49 15.05 14.06 -0.66
CA TYR A 49 15.22 13.35 0.62
C TYR A 49 14.83 11.88 0.52
N LEU A 50 15.55 11.02 1.23
CA LEU A 50 15.15 9.63 1.38
C LEU A 50 13.82 9.57 2.11
N ALA A 51 12.84 8.88 1.52
CA ALA A 51 11.54 8.72 2.10
C ALA A 51 11.62 7.80 3.32
N THR A 52 10.93 8.19 4.38
CA THR A 52 10.83 7.45 5.63
C THR A 52 9.44 6.82 5.75
N PRO A 53 9.22 5.90 6.71
CA PRO A 53 7.88 5.40 7.01
C PRO A 53 6.87 6.49 7.39
N TYR A 54 7.33 7.68 7.79
CA TYR A 54 6.43 8.83 8.02
C TYR A 54 5.87 9.41 6.73
N ASP A 55 6.53 9.18 5.58
CA ASP A 55 6.13 9.71 4.28
C ASP A 55 5.18 8.77 3.53
N PHE A 56 5.45 7.46 3.56
CA PHE A 56 4.68 6.46 2.79
C PHE A 56 4.02 5.37 3.65
N GLY A 57 4.16 5.43 4.97
CA GLY A 57 3.64 4.41 5.87
C GLY A 57 4.30 3.05 5.60
N ALA A 58 3.47 2.05 5.30
CA ALA A 58 3.96 0.71 5.00
C ALA A 58 4.64 0.61 3.62
N GLY A 59 4.20 1.41 2.64
CA GLY A 59 4.70 1.37 1.25
C GLY A 59 3.64 1.79 0.22
N VAL A 60 3.95 1.59 -1.06
CA VAL A 60 3.02 1.79 -2.19
C VAL A 60 2.11 0.58 -2.31
N ALA A 61 0.79 0.82 -2.30
CA ALA A 61 -0.21 -0.23 -2.36
C ALA A 61 -0.13 -1.00 -3.70
N THR A 62 -0.09 -2.32 -3.62
CA THR A 62 -0.16 -3.22 -4.78
C THR A 62 -1.17 -4.34 -4.52
N MET A 63 -1.69 -4.91 -5.60
CA MET A 63 -2.54 -6.10 -5.58
C MET A 63 -1.82 -7.36 -6.07
N SER A 64 -0.57 -7.25 -6.52
CA SER A 64 0.24 -8.39 -6.91
C SER A 64 0.99 -8.92 -5.70
N ARG A 65 0.79 -10.19 -5.37
CA ARG A 65 1.69 -10.91 -4.46
C ARG A 65 3.02 -11.16 -5.18
N PRO A 66 4.18 -11.13 -4.51
CA PRO A 66 5.31 -11.93 -4.97
C PRO A 66 4.97 -13.43 -4.97
#